data_AF-A0A497C0W8-F1
#
_entry.id   AF-A0A497C0W8-F1
#
_cell.length_a   1.000
_cell.length_b   1.000
_cell.length_c   1.000
_cell.angle_alpha   90.00
_cell.angle_beta   90.00
_cell.angle_gamma   90.00
#
_symmetry.space_group_name_H-M   'P 1'
#
loop_
_entity.id
_entity.type
_entity.pdbx_description
1 polymer ?
#
loop_
_entity_poly.entity_id
_entity_poly.type
_entity_poly.pdbx_seq_one_letter_code
_entity_poly.pdbx_strand_id
1 'polypeptide(L)'
;MRRLLKKTLVAWLILPLLLTFGACLIHAQSLATPIPPQPGGDVKPITLSVAVRSDGTWEGEARFSPLASSEPGAWDAQREAAAIFGEYGIRYSLSEKKDGGYTFSLAGDDAREIVELALSAGHTVKRLDGPVALDVGGFVRASQTMTLTLTSNPSTGYSWEMDPQAGGALSQVNGVEMYQTALGLGVPARQVILLKAGETGPADLHLLYRRPWQAEIPLTIVISIRSDGLSLAETCAALSAPLPSSPPSDIFGIQRDEMLGQPQQPASLSSTQALPSAYDWCAGHNGCPPVRDQASCGSCWAFATVGPLEAWIKYRDEEETIDLAEQYLLSCNTEGWNCSDGGWWAHDYHWNKPTPSQAGAVLESEFPYEADDTVPCSRPYTHPHKIISWDYVGSSRGIPSVDAIKQAIYDHGPVAAAICAGSAFQNYNSGIFKTGECWQSGINHAIVLVGWNDA
;
A
#
# COMPACT_ATOMS: atom_id res chain seq x y z
N MET A 1 -32.30 47.15 6.74
CA MET A 1 -31.73 48.29 6.00
C MET A 1 -31.85 49.59 6.80
N ARG A 2 -30.79 49.98 7.54
CA ARG A 2 -30.48 51.31 8.13
C ARG A 2 -29.10 51.16 8.79
N ARG A 3 -28.02 51.51 8.07
CA ARG A 3 -27.06 52.59 8.35
C ARG A 3 -26.45 52.57 9.77
N LEU A 4 -25.14 52.38 9.86
CA LEU A 4 -24.25 53.38 10.45
C LEU A 4 -22.82 53.26 9.88
N LEU A 5 -22.21 54.42 9.68
CA LEU A 5 -21.08 54.74 8.81
C LEU A 5 -19.78 54.99 9.61
N LYS A 6 -18.61 54.81 8.93
CA LYS A 6 -17.34 55.59 9.05
C LYS A 6 -16.55 55.40 10.37
N LYS A 7 -15.21 55.43 10.47
CA LYS A 7 -14.08 55.77 9.58
C LYS A 7 -12.75 55.45 10.32
N THR A 8 -11.75 54.93 9.59
CA THR A 8 -10.28 55.19 9.60
C THR A 8 -9.42 55.35 10.89
N LEU A 9 -8.36 54.52 10.94
CA LEU A 9 -6.92 54.73 11.28
C LEU A 9 -6.49 55.45 12.58
N VAL A 10 -5.59 54.84 13.37
CA VAL A 10 -4.11 55.08 13.43
C VAL A 10 -3.51 54.20 14.55
N ALA A 11 -2.26 53.78 14.33
CA ALA A 11 -1.48 52.83 15.11
C ALA A 11 -0.69 53.41 16.31
N TRP A 12 -0.21 52.47 17.14
CA TRP A 12 0.97 52.44 18.03
C TRP A 12 0.80 52.51 19.57
N LEU A 13 1.34 51.43 20.20
CA LEU A 13 1.98 51.27 21.51
C LEU A 13 1.13 51.27 22.80
N ILE A 14 1.02 50.09 23.43
CA ILE A 14 1.57 49.70 24.76
C ILE A 14 0.95 48.35 25.21
N LEU A 15 1.78 47.31 25.37
CA LEU A 15 1.53 46.06 26.14
C LEU A 15 1.58 46.41 27.67
N PRO A 16 1.01 45.66 28.65
CA PRO A 16 0.72 44.23 28.60
C PRO A 16 -0.50 43.72 29.43
N LEU A 17 -0.55 42.38 29.55
CA LEU A 17 -1.38 41.53 30.42
C LEU A 17 -2.79 41.18 29.91
N LEU A 18 -2.90 39.96 29.36
CA LEU A 18 -3.94 39.00 29.74
C LEU A 18 -3.45 37.59 29.34
N LEU A 19 -2.82 36.93 30.30
CA LEU A 19 -2.71 35.47 30.37
C LEU A 19 -4.07 34.93 30.78
N THR A 20 -4.66 34.04 29.98
CA THR A 20 -5.24 32.75 30.39
C THR A 20 -5.95 32.09 29.20
N PHE A 21 -5.66 30.80 29.00
CA PHE A 21 -6.16 29.87 27.98
C PHE A 21 -5.61 30.07 26.55
N GLY A 22 -4.36 29.64 26.35
CA GLY A 22 -3.79 29.44 25.03
C GLY A 22 -4.36 28.20 24.35
N ALA A 23 -5.11 28.39 23.26
CA ALA A 23 -5.13 27.44 22.17
C ALA A 23 -3.81 27.62 21.41
N CYS A 24 -2.90 26.66 21.52
CA CYS A 24 -1.63 26.71 20.83
C CYS A 24 -1.82 26.20 19.40
N LEU A 25 -1.98 27.12 18.45
CA LEU A 25 -1.74 26.84 17.03
C LEU A 25 -0.22 26.88 16.82
N ILE A 26 0.42 25.72 16.73
CA ILE A 26 1.85 25.60 16.43
C ILE A 26 1.99 25.18 14.97
N HIS A 27 2.67 26.00 14.16
CA HIS A 27 3.17 25.61 12.83
C HIS A 27 4.45 24.78 13.03
N ALA A 28 4.45 23.52 12.57
CA ALA A 28 5.60 22.63 12.70
C ALA A 28 6.66 22.93 11.61
N GLN A 29 7.88 23.25 12.03
CA GLN A 29 9.08 23.21 11.18
C GLN A 29 9.82 21.88 11.42
N SER A 30 10.21 21.23 10.31
CA SER A 30 11.29 20.23 10.11
C SER A 30 11.94 19.68 11.39
N LEU A 31 11.58 18.46 11.81
CA LEU A 31 12.35 17.66 12.78
C LEU A 31 12.26 16.15 12.49
N ALA A 32 13.31 15.45 12.91
CA ALA A 32 13.82 14.14 12.47
C ALA A 32 12.86 12.94 12.48
N THR A 33 13.21 11.98 11.62
CA THR A 33 12.59 10.66 11.38
C THR A 33 12.46 9.80 12.66
N PRO A 34 11.33 9.11 12.88
CA PRO A 34 11.18 8.14 13.97
C PRO A 34 12.07 6.90 13.78
N ILE A 35 12.58 6.38 14.90
CA ILE A 35 13.42 5.17 14.98
C ILE A 35 12.52 3.92 14.77
N PRO A 36 12.93 2.93 13.94
CA PRO A 36 12.18 1.69 13.77
C PRO A 36 12.12 0.88 15.09
N PRO A 37 11.01 0.15 15.35
CA PRO A 37 10.92 -0.73 16.51
C PRO A 37 12.02 -1.81 16.46
N GLN A 38 12.73 -1.97 17.57
CA GLN A 38 13.75 -3.02 17.72
C GLN A 38 13.07 -4.39 17.83
N PRO A 39 13.58 -5.44 17.16
CA PRO A 39 13.04 -6.79 17.30
C PRO A 39 13.30 -7.33 18.72
N GLY A 40 12.24 -7.73 19.42
CA GLY A 40 12.33 -8.46 20.70
C GLY A 40 11.72 -7.79 21.94
N GLY A 41 11.07 -6.63 21.81
CA GLY A 41 10.19 -6.10 22.87
C GLY A 41 8.76 -6.66 22.74
N ASP A 42 8.09 -6.94 23.86
CA ASP A 42 6.64 -7.18 23.90
C ASP A 42 5.90 -5.89 23.52
N VAL A 43 5.87 -5.56 22.23
CA VAL A 43 5.09 -4.44 21.70
C VAL A 43 3.63 -4.87 21.72
N LYS A 44 2.88 -4.33 22.67
CA LYS A 44 1.43 -4.53 22.71
C LYS A 44 0.78 -3.76 21.55
N PRO A 45 -0.19 -4.36 20.83
CA PRO A 45 -0.87 -3.69 19.74
C PRO A 45 -1.60 -2.43 20.21
N ILE A 46 -1.75 -1.47 19.32
CA ILE A 46 -2.68 -0.36 19.54
C ILE A 46 -4.09 -0.95 19.49
N THR A 47 -4.90 -0.66 20.50
CA THR A 47 -6.30 -1.10 20.54
C THR A 47 -7.20 0.09 20.30
N LEU A 48 -8.06 -0.02 19.29
CA LEU A 48 -9.10 0.95 19.00
C LEU A 48 -10.47 0.32 19.25
N SER A 49 -11.19 0.83 20.24
CA SER A 49 -12.55 0.40 20.54
C SER A 49 -13.54 1.43 20.02
N VAL A 50 -14.43 1.05 19.10
CA VAL A 50 -15.38 1.97 18.46
C VAL A 50 -16.82 1.56 18.69
N ALA A 51 -17.67 2.53 18.98
CA ALA A 51 -19.12 2.44 19.00
C ALA A 51 -19.72 3.16 17.79
N VAL A 52 -20.35 2.41 16.88
CA VAL A 52 -21.05 2.96 15.71
C VAL A 52 -22.53 3.16 16.03
N ARG A 53 -23.06 4.34 15.67
CA ARG A 53 -24.46 4.72 15.83
C ARG A 53 -25.25 4.51 14.54
N SER A 54 -26.58 4.50 14.65
CA SER A 54 -27.49 4.25 13.52
C SER A 54 -27.52 5.35 12.47
N ASP A 55 -27.06 6.56 12.79
CA ASP A 55 -26.89 7.67 11.86
C ASP A 55 -25.54 7.64 11.11
N GLY A 56 -24.71 6.61 11.35
CA GLY A 56 -23.38 6.45 10.74
C GLY A 56 -22.26 7.16 11.49
N THR A 57 -22.57 7.99 12.49
CA THR A 57 -21.56 8.60 13.35
C THR A 57 -20.97 7.57 14.32
N TRP A 58 -19.77 7.84 14.81
CA TRP A 58 -19.10 6.92 15.74
C TRP A 58 -18.29 7.65 16.79
N GLU A 59 -18.12 7.02 17.94
CA GLU A 59 -17.24 7.46 19.02
C GLU A 59 -16.38 6.28 19.45
N GLY A 60 -15.13 6.53 19.84
CA GLY A 60 -14.22 5.46 20.22
C GLY A 60 -13.17 5.87 21.23
N GLU A 61 -12.46 4.86 21.74
CA GLU A 61 -11.28 5.01 22.59
C GLU A 61 -10.11 4.32 21.91
N ALA A 62 -9.04 5.05 21.60
CA ALA A 62 -7.76 4.44 21.21
C ALA A 62 -6.81 4.39 22.41
N ARG A 63 -6.24 3.22 22.66
CA ARG A 63 -5.25 2.97 23.70
C ARG A 63 -3.92 2.63 23.06
N PHE A 64 -2.93 3.45 23.39
CA PHE A 64 -1.55 3.26 22.99
C PHE A 64 -0.79 2.67 24.16
N SER A 65 -0.08 1.56 23.92
CA SER A 65 0.84 1.04 24.90
C SER A 65 2.13 1.88 24.88
N PRO A 66 2.76 2.16 26.03
CA PRO A 66 4.02 2.88 26.03
C PRO A 66 5.05 2.10 25.21
N LEU A 67 5.59 2.73 24.16
CA LEU A 67 6.84 2.27 23.57
C LEU A 67 7.88 2.37 24.69
N ALA A 68 8.57 1.27 24.97
CA ALA A 68 9.70 1.29 25.88
C ALA A 68 10.84 2.08 25.21
N SER A 69 10.80 3.41 25.22
CA SER A 69 11.93 4.23 24.76
C SER A 69 12.83 4.58 25.93
N SER A 70 14.07 4.09 25.89
CA SER A 70 15.14 4.37 26.84
C SER A 70 15.80 5.75 26.63
N GLU A 71 15.25 6.60 25.77
CA GLU A 71 15.76 7.94 25.48
C GLU A 71 14.84 9.01 26.09
N PRO A 72 15.33 9.89 26.97
CA PRO A 72 14.55 10.99 27.53
C PRO A 72 14.29 12.07 26.47
N GLY A 73 13.13 11.97 25.83
CA GLY A 73 12.58 12.98 24.90
C GLY A 73 12.38 12.43 23.49
N ALA A 74 11.11 12.27 23.09
CA ALA A 74 10.59 12.41 21.71
C ALA A 74 9.34 11.57 21.40
N TRP A 75 8.63 10.96 22.37
CA TRP A 75 7.24 10.57 22.11
C TRP A 75 6.31 11.74 22.38
N ASP A 76 5.90 12.43 21.31
CA ASP A 76 4.87 13.47 21.33
C ASP A 76 3.54 12.83 20.93
N ALA A 77 2.83 12.26 21.92
CA ALA A 77 1.56 11.57 21.71
C ALA A 77 0.51 12.47 21.02
N GLN A 78 0.58 13.80 21.21
CA GLN A 78 -0.31 14.72 20.51
C GLN A 78 0.02 14.84 19.03
N ARG A 79 1.30 14.87 18.67
CA ARG A 79 1.76 14.95 17.28
C ARG A 79 1.47 13.66 16.53
N GLU A 80 1.66 12.52 17.18
CA GLU A 80 1.35 11.22 16.59
C GLU A 80 -0.15 11.05 16.37
N ALA A 81 -0.97 11.42 17.35
CA ALA A 81 -2.43 11.41 17.19
C ALA A 81 -2.93 12.42 16.17
N ALA A 82 -2.28 13.58 16.04
CA ALA A 82 -2.60 14.54 14.98
C ALA A 82 -2.32 13.95 13.59
N ALA A 83 -1.21 13.24 13.44
CA ALA A 83 -0.86 12.57 12.18
C ALA A 83 -1.81 11.40 11.87
N ILE A 84 -2.19 10.60 12.88
CA ILE A 84 -3.08 9.45 12.69
C ILE A 84 -4.53 9.88 12.47
N PHE A 85 -5.08 10.73 13.33
CA PHE A 85 -6.52 11.02 13.34
C PHE A 85 -6.88 12.30 12.58
N GLY A 86 -5.98 13.29 12.56
CA GLY A 86 -6.24 14.60 11.98
C GLY A 86 -6.45 14.56 10.46
N GLU A 87 -5.81 13.63 9.76
CA GLU A 87 -5.91 13.50 8.31
C GLU A 87 -7.30 13.02 7.85
N TYR A 88 -7.99 12.22 8.69
CA TYR A 88 -9.31 11.67 8.39
C TYR A 88 -10.48 12.51 8.89
N GLY A 89 -10.22 13.74 9.35
CA GLY A 89 -11.26 14.59 9.95
C GLY A 89 -11.82 14.05 11.28
N ILE A 90 -11.16 13.04 11.87
CA ILE A 90 -11.55 12.45 13.14
C ILE A 90 -11.26 13.46 14.25
N ARG A 91 -12.29 13.80 15.01
CA ARG A 91 -12.15 14.65 16.19
C ARG A 91 -11.57 13.82 17.33
N TYR A 92 -10.56 14.33 18.02
CA TYR A 92 -9.94 13.62 19.13
C TYR A 92 -9.65 14.50 20.34
N SER A 93 -9.62 13.88 21.52
CA SER A 93 -9.12 14.49 22.75
C SER A 93 -8.22 13.53 23.50
N LEU A 94 -7.08 14.02 23.99
CA LEU A 94 -6.07 13.24 24.71
C LEU A 94 -6.27 13.29 26.23
N SER A 95 -6.18 12.12 26.87
CA SER A 95 -6.03 11.97 28.32
C SER A 95 -4.83 11.08 28.62
N GLU A 96 -3.93 11.56 29.47
CA GLU A 96 -2.80 10.79 29.99
C GLU A 96 -3.22 10.00 31.23
N LYS A 97 -2.95 8.68 31.25
CA LYS A 97 -3.24 7.81 32.38
C LYS A 97 -2.05 7.76 33.34
N LYS A 98 -2.35 7.43 34.60
CA LYS A 98 -1.34 7.40 35.69
C LYS A 98 -0.24 6.35 35.49
N ASP A 99 -0.44 5.39 34.61
CA ASP A 99 0.50 4.33 34.24
C ASP A 99 1.42 4.72 33.07
N GLY A 100 1.35 5.97 32.59
CA GLY A 100 2.10 6.45 31.44
C GLY A 100 1.51 6.05 30.09
N GLY A 101 0.33 5.41 30.07
CA GLY A 101 -0.43 5.15 28.85
C GLY A 101 -1.23 6.38 28.40
N TYR A 102 -1.47 6.48 27.10
CA TYR A 102 -2.35 7.52 26.53
C TYR A 102 -3.67 6.94 26.10
N THR A 103 -4.71 7.75 26.23
CA THR A 103 -6.06 7.42 25.81
C THR A 103 -6.62 8.56 24.98
N PHE A 104 -7.05 8.24 23.77
CA PHE A 104 -7.70 9.18 22.88
C PHE A 104 -9.18 8.86 22.81
N SER A 105 -10.01 9.82 23.21
CA SER A 105 -11.42 9.78 22.83
C SER A 105 -11.53 10.28 21.40
N LEU A 106 -12.10 9.49 20.52
CA LEU A 106 -12.27 9.75 19.10
C LEU A 106 -13.75 9.93 18.78
N ALA A 107 -14.05 10.76 17.78
CA ALA A 107 -15.38 10.87 17.21
C ALA A 107 -15.29 11.19 15.73
N GLY A 108 -16.05 10.47 14.91
CA GLY A 108 -16.13 10.68 13.48
C GLY A 108 -17.57 10.78 13.00
N ASP A 109 -17.74 11.36 11.81
CA ASP A 109 -19.06 11.59 11.21
C ASP A 109 -19.46 10.45 10.26
N ASP A 110 -18.49 9.62 9.85
CA ASP A 110 -18.69 8.50 8.94
C ASP A 110 -17.93 7.26 9.44
N ALA A 111 -18.64 6.17 9.75
CA ALA A 111 -18.04 4.91 10.19
C ALA A 111 -17.01 4.32 9.19
N ARG A 112 -17.07 4.69 7.90
CA ARG A 112 -16.06 4.28 6.91
C ARG A 112 -14.67 4.85 7.21
N GLU A 113 -14.58 5.95 7.96
CA GLU A 113 -13.31 6.49 8.46
C GLU A 113 -12.56 5.47 9.33
N ILE A 114 -13.26 4.53 9.98
CA ILE A 114 -12.64 3.45 10.76
C ILE A 114 -11.93 2.46 9.85
N VAL A 115 -12.50 2.17 8.68
CA VAL A 115 -11.89 1.28 7.67
C VAL A 115 -10.70 1.95 7.03
N GLU A 116 -10.81 3.24 6.71
CA GLU A 116 -9.66 4.01 6.24
C GLU A 116 -8.58 4.05 7.34
N LEU A 117 -8.90 4.36 8.61
CA LEU A 117 -7.96 4.30 9.73
C LEU A 117 -7.30 2.92 9.90
N ALA A 118 -7.99 1.83 9.57
CA ALA A 118 -7.42 0.48 9.61
C ALA A 118 -6.36 0.25 8.52
N LEU A 119 -6.35 1.05 7.45
CA LEU A 119 -5.73 0.71 6.17
C LEU A 119 -4.88 1.83 5.56
N SER A 120 -5.10 3.10 5.90
CA SER A 120 -4.68 4.25 5.08
C SER A 120 -3.63 5.15 5.69
N ALA A 121 -2.61 4.61 6.36
CA ALA A 121 -1.34 5.28 6.71
C ALA A 121 -0.59 5.96 5.54
N GLY A 122 -1.20 6.07 4.37
CA GLY A 122 -0.61 6.37 3.09
C GLY A 122 -0.17 7.81 2.86
N HIS A 123 -0.02 8.67 3.87
CA HIS A 123 0.61 9.98 3.66
C HIS A 123 1.40 10.56 4.85
N THR A 124 1.51 9.94 6.03
CA THR A 124 2.42 10.44 7.11
C THR A 124 2.63 9.56 8.33
N VAL A 125 1.97 8.40 8.46
CA VAL A 125 2.11 7.56 9.66
C VAL A 125 2.64 6.18 9.29
N LYS A 126 3.96 6.09 9.33
CA LYS A 126 4.83 4.90 9.21
C LYS A 126 4.58 3.76 10.24
N ARG A 127 3.34 3.57 10.71
CA ARG A 127 2.99 2.63 11.80
C ARG A 127 1.83 1.68 11.49
N LEU A 128 1.15 1.79 10.34
CA LEU A 128 0.20 0.77 9.89
C LEU A 128 0.85 -0.27 8.94
N ASP A 129 2.18 -0.36 8.92
CA ASP A 129 2.96 -1.27 8.07
C ASP A 129 3.04 -2.69 8.63
N GLY A 130 1.93 -3.21 9.15
CA GLY A 130 1.91 -4.52 9.78
C GLY A 130 0.51 -5.11 9.94
N PRO A 131 0.44 -6.35 10.43
CA PRO A 131 -0.83 -7.08 10.53
C PRO A 131 -1.87 -6.37 11.40
N VAL A 132 -3.08 -6.17 10.87
CA VAL A 132 -4.21 -5.56 11.58
C VAL A 132 -5.30 -6.60 11.84
N ALA A 133 -5.93 -6.56 13.01
CA ALA A 133 -7.16 -7.28 13.29
C ALA A 133 -8.36 -6.32 13.34
N LEU A 134 -9.46 -6.75 12.75
CA LEU A 134 -10.75 -6.07 12.78
C LEU A 134 -11.80 -7.02 13.35
N ASP A 135 -12.28 -6.69 14.55
CA ASP A 135 -13.32 -7.44 15.26
C ASP A 135 -14.62 -6.66 15.21
N VAL A 136 -15.67 -7.18 14.56
CA VAL A 136 -16.98 -6.53 14.47
C VAL A 136 -18.02 -7.40 15.17
N GLY A 137 -18.54 -6.93 16.30
CA GLY A 137 -19.56 -7.63 17.07
C GLY A 137 -20.95 -7.11 16.74
N GLY A 138 -21.92 -8.02 16.60
CA GLY A 138 -23.31 -7.64 16.37
C GLY A 138 -24.28 -8.82 16.42
N PHE A 139 -25.57 -8.54 16.22
CA PHE A 139 -26.60 -9.58 16.13
C PHE A 139 -26.84 -9.99 14.68
N VAL A 140 -27.02 -11.29 14.44
CA VAL A 140 -27.32 -11.87 13.12
C VAL A 140 -28.57 -12.75 13.14
N ARG A 141 -29.18 -12.94 11.98
CA ARG A 141 -30.26 -13.92 11.77
C ARG A 141 -29.74 -15.10 10.95
N ALA A 142 -30.25 -16.29 11.23
CA ALA A 142 -29.90 -17.49 10.46
C ALA A 142 -30.13 -17.27 8.95
N SER A 143 -29.16 -17.69 8.13
CA SER A 143 -29.10 -17.48 6.69
C SER A 143 -29.03 -16.02 6.21
N GLN A 144 -28.87 -15.04 7.11
CA GLN A 144 -28.62 -13.66 6.72
C GLN A 144 -27.26 -13.57 6.01
N THR A 145 -27.27 -12.94 4.85
CA THR A 145 -26.06 -12.56 4.12
C THR A 145 -25.69 -11.13 4.45
N MET A 146 -24.40 -10.87 4.54
CA MET A 146 -23.85 -9.53 4.73
C MET A 146 -22.58 -9.37 3.90
N THR A 147 -22.32 -8.14 3.48
CA THR A 147 -21.16 -7.80 2.68
C THR A 147 -20.34 -6.78 3.44
N LEU A 148 -19.03 -7.01 3.47
CA LEU A 148 -18.07 -6.05 3.98
C LEU A 148 -17.03 -5.75 2.89
N THR A 149 -16.97 -4.49 2.48
CA THR A 149 -16.00 -4.02 1.47
C THR A 149 -14.89 -3.23 2.17
N LEU A 150 -13.66 -3.73 2.13
CA LEU A 150 -12.50 -3.12 2.78
C LEU A 150 -11.41 -2.83 1.74
N THR A 151 -10.53 -1.87 2.01
CA THR A 151 -9.30 -1.70 1.20
C THR A 151 -8.35 -2.87 1.44
N SER A 152 -7.61 -3.26 0.42
CA SER A 152 -6.51 -4.21 0.52
C SER A 152 -5.43 -3.79 -0.46
N ASN A 153 -4.19 -4.29 -0.32
CA ASN A 153 -3.19 -4.10 -1.35
C ASN A 153 -2.62 -5.46 -1.77
N PRO A 154 -3.27 -6.13 -2.74
CA PRO A 154 -2.87 -7.48 -3.09
C PRO A 154 -1.48 -7.56 -3.71
N SER A 155 -1.00 -6.46 -4.32
CA SER A 155 0.34 -6.34 -4.90
C SER A 155 1.46 -6.35 -3.85
N THR A 156 1.15 -5.99 -2.60
CA THR A 156 2.08 -6.03 -1.46
C THR A 156 1.90 -7.28 -0.62
N GLY A 157 0.97 -8.15 -1.01
CA GLY A 157 0.61 -9.36 -0.26
C GLY A 157 -0.39 -9.15 0.86
N TYR A 158 -0.78 -7.91 1.15
CA TYR A 158 -1.71 -7.63 2.24
C TYR A 158 -3.17 -7.75 1.76
N SER A 159 -3.90 -8.69 2.37
CA SER A 159 -5.33 -8.88 2.14
C SER A 159 -6.05 -9.21 3.44
N TRP A 160 -7.38 -9.06 3.44
CA TRP A 160 -8.23 -9.45 4.55
C TRP A 160 -8.58 -10.94 4.46
N GLU A 161 -8.48 -11.65 5.57
CA GLU A 161 -8.96 -13.01 5.71
C GLU A 161 -9.76 -13.18 7.00
N MET A 162 -10.74 -14.07 6.99
CA MET A 162 -11.40 -14.46 8.23
C MET A 162 -10.45 -15.29 9.08
N ASP A 163 -10.34 -14.96 10.36
CA ASP A 163 -9.56 -15.78 11.29
C ASP A 163 -10.14 -17.21 11.30
N PRO A 164 -9.38 -18.24 10.89
CA PRO A 164 -9.85 -19.62 10.91
C PRO A 164 -10.22 -20.13 12.31
N GLN A 165 -9.73 -19.47 13.36
CA GLN A 165 -10.03 -19.82 14.75
C GLN A 165 -11.25 -19.10 15.32
N ALA A 166 -11.81 -18.13 14.59
CA ALA A 166 -13.06 -17.48 14.95
C ALA A 166 -14.24 -18.45 14.78
N GLY A 167 -14.93 -18.75 15.88
CA GLY A 167 -15.99 -19.76 15.95
C GLY A 167 -17.17 -19.56 14.97
N GLY A 168 -17.85 -20.68 14.68
CA GLY A 168 -18.69 -20.92 13.50
C GLY A 168 -20.11 -20.33 13.43
N ALA A 169 -20.33 -19.09 13.85
CA ALA A 169 -21.59 -18.39 13.56
C ALA A 169 -21.61 -17.79 12.14
N LEU A 170 -20.44 -17.42 11.61
CA LEU A 170 -20.27 -16.80 10.30
C LEU A 170 -19.42 -17.71 9.41
N SER A 171 -19.72 -17.69 8.11
CA SER A 171 -18.93 -18.36 7.09
C SER A 171 -18.77 -17.43 5.89
N GLN A 172 -17.59 -17.44 5.29
CA GLN A 172 -17.36 -16.76 4.02
C GLN A 172 -17.98 -17.59 2.89
N VAL A 173 -18.76 -16.95 2.02
CA VAL A 173 -19.59 -17.63 1.01
C VAL A 173 -18.88 -17.77 -0.34
N ASN A 174 -18.06 -16.78 -0.70
CA ASN A 174 -17.40 -16.72 -2.01
C ASN A 174 -15.87 -16.66 -1.85
N GLY A 175 -15.18 -16.94 -2.95
CA GLY A 175 -13.81 -16.45 -3.12
C GLY A 175 -13.77 -14.93 -2.98
N VAL A 176 -12.64 -14.41 -2.51
CA VAL A 176 -12.43 -12.99 -2.31
C VAL A 176 -12.50 -12.26 -3.66
N GLU A 177 -13.46 -11.35 -3.83
CA GLU A 177 -13.54 -10.51 -5.03
C GLU A 177 -12.76 -9.21 -4.81
N MET A 178 -11.97 -8.81 -5.81
CA MET A 178 -11.08 -7.65 -5.75
C MET A 178 -11.37 -6.69 -6.89
N TYR A 179 -11.56 -5.42 -6.57
CA TYR A 179 -11.85 -4.34 -7.52
C TYR A 179 -10.79 -3.25 -7.40
N GLN A 180 -10.00 -3.02 -8.45
CA GLN A 180 -9.03 -1.91 -8.45
C GLN A 180 -9.73 -0.57 -8.30
N THR A 181 -9.20 0.32 -7.46
CA THR A 181 -9.76 1.67 -7.24
C THR A 181 -9.29 2.67 -8.29
N ALA A 182 -8.07 2.48 -8.80
CA ALA A 182 -7.45 3.31 -9.82
C ALA A 182 -6.52 2.46 -10.70
N LEU A 183 -6.00 3.09 -11.75
CA LEU A 183 -5.05 2.47 -12.67
C LEU A 183 -3.63 2.65 -12.15
N GLY A 184 -2.84 1.58 -12.16
CA GLY A 184 -1.43 1.63 -11.78
C GLY A 184 -0.97 0.31 -11.17
N LEU A 185 0.34 0.09 -11.18
CA LEU A 185 0.96 -1.04 -10.51
C LEU A 185 1.23 -0.64 -9.07
N GLY A 186 0.80 -1.45 -8.11
CA GLY A 186 0.91 -1.14 -6.68
C GLY A 186 -0.35 -0.57 -6.05
N VAL A 187 -1.37 -0.25 -6.85
CA VAL A 187 -2.60 0.40 -6.39
C VAL A 187 -3.42 -0.53 -5.49
N PRO A 188 -3.91 -0.06 -4.32
CA PRO A 188 -4.84 -0.78 -3.49
C PRO A 188 -6.15 -1.17 -4.22
N ALA A 189 -6.77 -2.26 -3.80
CA ALA A 189 -8.04 -2.74 -4.30
C ALA A 189 -9.12 -2.70 -3.21
N ARG A 190 -10.39 -2.60 -3.62
CA ARG A 190 -11.53 -2.91 -2.76
C ARG A 190 -11.74 -4.42 -2.75
N GLN A 191 -11.58 -5.00 -1.57
CA GLN A 191 -11.83 -6.39 -1.27
C GLN A 191 -13.26 -6.57 -0.77
N VAL A 192 -14.04 -7.40 -1.45
CA VAL A 192 -15.41 -7.73 -1.06
C VAL A 192 -15.44 -9.07 -0.34
N ILE A 193 -15.86 -9.03 0.92
CA ILE A 193 -16.01 -10.19 1.78
C ILE A 193 -17.51 -10.48 1.93
N LEU A 194 -17.96 -11.57 1.30
CA LEU A 194 -19.34 -12.05 1.40
C LEU A 194 -19.45 -13.06 2.54
N LEU A 195 -20.31 -12.74 3.50
CA LEU A 195 -20.49 -13.49 4.74
C LEU A 195 -21.92 -14.01 4.85
N LYS A 196 -22.08 -15.19 5.46
CA LYS A 196 -23.38 -15.78 5.78
C LYS A 196 -23.41 -16.28 7.21
N ALA A 197 -24.45 -15.91 7.93
CA ALA A 197 -24.73 -16.41 9.26
C ALA A 197 -25.38 -17.80 9.23
N GLY A 198 -24.85 -18.74 10.01
CA GLY A 198 -25.40 -20.08 10.18
C GLY A 198 -26.60 -20.11 11.13
N GLU A 199 -26.56 -19.30 12.18
CA GLU A 199 -27.54 -19.30 13.28
C GLU A 199 -28.03 -17.88 13.59
N THR A 200 -29.11 -17.78 14.38
CA THR A 200 -29.61 -16.50 14.89
C THR A 200 -29.04 -16.25 16.27
N GLY A 201 -28.40 -15.10 16.49
CA GLY A 201 -27.80 -14.78 17.78
C GLY A 201 -26.74 -13.68 17.70
N PRO A 202 -26.05 -13.39 18.81
CA PRO A 202 -24.82 -12.60 18.77
C PRO A 202 -23.75 -13.36 17.96
N ALA A 203 -23.00 -12.61 17.14
CA ALA A 203 -21.87 -13.11 16.38
C ALA A 203 -20.76 -12.04 16.38
N ASP A 204 -19.52 -12.51 16.41
CA ASP A 204 -18.33 -11.69 16.23
C ASP A 204 -17.66 -12.09 14.91
N LEU A 205 -17.46 -11.11 14.03
CA LEU A 205 -16.66 -11.23 12.83
C LEU A 205 -15.22 -10.86 13.19
N HIS A 206 -14.29 -11.78 12.98
CA HIS A 206 -12.86 -11.56 13.18
C HIS A 206 -12.15 -11.62 11.84
N LEU A 207 -11.58 -10.50 11.42
CA LEU A 207 -10.81 -10.37 10.18
C LEU A 207 -9.37 -10.00 10.48
N LEU A 208 -8.45 -10.56 9.70
CA LEU A 208 -7.02 -10.30 9.76
C LEU A 208 -6.58 -9.69 8.44
N TYR A 209 -5.96 -8.51 8.48
CA TYR A 209 -5.29 -7.88 7.36
C TYR A 209 -3.80 -8.16 7.44
N ARG A 210 -3.27 -9.07 6.62
CA ARG A 210 -1.87 -9.49 6.69
C ARG A 210 -1.39 -10.13 5.40
N ARG A 211 -0.10 -10.44 5.36
CA ARG A 211 0.51 -11.35 4.38
C ARG A 211 0.36 -12.79 4.88
N PRO A 212 -0.31 -13.69 4.14
CA PRO A 212 -0.58 -15.05 4.61
C PRO A 212 0.68 -15.85 4.98
N TRP A 213 1.80 -15.61 4.29
CA TRP A 213 3.10 -16.25 4.56
C TRP A 213 3.89 -15.66 5.73
N GLN A 214 3.34 -14.63 6.40
CA GLN A 214 3.90 -13.97 7.58
C GLN A 214 2.92 -14.04 8.76
N ALA A 215 2.15 -15.13 8.87
CA ALA A 215 1.11 -15.30 9.87
C ALA A 215 1.62 -15.26 11.33
N GLU A 216 2.92 -15.49 11.52
CA GLU A 216 3.63 -15.43 12.80
C GLU A 216 3.97 -14.00 13.26
N ILE A 217 3.89 -13.00 12.38
CA ILE A 217 4.14 -11.60 12.76
C ILE A 217 3.00 -11.15 13.69
N PRO A 218 3.31 -10.64 14.90
CA PRO A 218 2.30 -10.15 15.83
C PRO A 218 1.46 -9.02 15.22
N LEU A 219 0.19 -8.96 15.62
CA LEU A 219 -0.68 -7.85 15.27
C LEU A 219 -0.10 -6.54 15.77
N THR A 220 -0.04 -5.54 14.90
CA THR A 220 0.33 -4.17 15.27
C THR A 220 -0.89 -3.42 15.81
N ILE A 221 -2.08 -3.75 15.30
CA ILE A 221 -3.32 -3.04 15.61
C ILE A 221 -4.48 -4.02 15.75
N VAL A 222 -5.34 -3.72 16.71
CA VAL A 222 -6.63 -4.37 16.90
C VAL A 222 -7.72 -3.32 16.94
N ILE A 223 -8.67 -3.40 16.01
CA ILE A 223 -9.83 -2.53 15.95
C ILE A 223 -11.05 -3.36 16.34
N SER A 224 -11.63 -3.04 17.49
CA SER A 224 -12.84 -3.69 17.98
C SER A 224 -14.03 -2.76 17.85
N ILE A 225 -14.96 -3.14 17.00
CA ILE A 225 -16.18 -2.39 16.70
C ILE A 225 -17.37 -3.07 17.39
N ARG A 226 -18.15 -2.23 18.06
CA ARG A 226 -19.45 -2.57 18.62
C ARG A 226 -20.47 -1.57 18.07
N SER A 227 -21.68 -2.02 17.83
CA SER A 227 -22.74 -1.15 17.35
C SER A 227 -23.92 -1.22 18.31
N ASP A 228 -24.40 -0.06 18.76
CA ASP A 228 -25.60 0.01 19.58
C ASP A 228 -26.83 0.16 18.66
N GLY A 229 -27.77 -0.78 18.77
CA GLY A 229 -29.01 -0.77 17.99
C GLY A 229 -28.88 -1.16 16.51
N LEU A 230 -27.69 -1.49 16.00
CA LEU A 230 -27.49 -2.04 14.65
C LEU A 230 -27.25 -3.55 14.68
N SER A 231 -27.79 -4.25 13.68
CA SER A 231 -27.40 -5.62 13.36
C SER A 231 -26.00 -5.67 12.76
N LEU A 232 -25.34 -6.82 12.79
CA LEU A 232 -24.01 -6.98 12.20
C LEU A 232 -23.99 -6.63 10.70
N ALA A 233 -25.07 -6.94 9.98
CA ALA A 233 -25.18 -6.60 8.56
C ALA A 233 -25.25 -5.08 8.32
N GLU A 234 -25.95 -4.33 9.18
CA GLU A 234 -26.00 -2.87 9.11
C GLU A 234 -24.65 -2.26 9.46
N THR A 235 -23.94 -2.82 10.44
CA THR A 235 -22.58 -2.40 10.80
C THR A 235 -21.60 -2.68 9.66
N CYS A 236 -21.63 -3.87 9.04
CA CYS A 236 -20.82 -4.16 7.86
C CYS A 236 -21.14 -3.20 6.69
N ALA A 237 -22.41 -2.86 6.48
CA ALA A 237 -22.80 -1.90 5.46
C ALA A 237 -22.29 -0.48 5.77
N ALA A 238 -22.35 -0.06 7.03
CA ALA A 238 -21.83 1.25 7.48
C ALA A 238 -20.31 1.35 7.37
N LEU A 239 -19.58 0.24 7.56
CA LEU A 239 -18.12 0.18 7.42
C LEU A 239 -17.68 0.04 5.96
N SER A 240 -18.53 -0.50 5.09
CA SER A 240 -18.14 -0.84 3.72
C SER A 240 -17.75 0.40 2.92
N ALA A 241 -16.54 0.38 2.38
CA ALA A 241 -16.10 1.34 1.40
C ALA A 241 -16.94 1.21 0.11
N PRO A 242 -17.21 2.33 -0.59
CA PRO A 242 -17.90 2.26 -1.87
C PRO A 242 -17.07 1.49 -2.89
N LEU A 243 -17.74 0.65 -3.66
CA LEU A 243 -17.13 0.07 -4.85
C LEU A 243 -16.87 1.16 -5.89
N PRO A 244 -15.81 1.04 -6.70
CA PRO A 244 -15.62 1.93 -7.84
C PRO A 244 -16.85 1.85 -8.76
N SER A 245 -17.33 3.02 -9.20
CA SER A 245 -18.57 3.15 -10.00
C SER A 245 -18.49 2.46 -11.37
N SER A 246 -17.28 2.19 -11.83
CA SER A 246 -16.93 1.36 -12.98
C SER A 246 -15.53 0.79 -12.73
N PRO A 247 -15.19 -0.41 -13.23
CA PRO A 247 -13.79 -0.80 -13.30
C PRO A 247 -13.00 0.31 -14.00
N PRO A 248 -11.77 0.64 -13.58
CA PRO A 248 -10.99 1.65 -14.25
C PRO A 248 -10.89 1.29 -15.73
N SER A 249 -11.51 2.10 -16.59
CA SER A 249 -11.51 1.83 -18.03
C SER A 249 -10.08 1.80 -18.54
N ASP A 250 -9.73 0.67 -19.16
CA ASP A 250 -8.40 0.20 -19.56
C ASP A 250 -7.43 1.31 -20.00
N ILE A 251 -6.29 1.47 -19.31
CA ILE A 251 -5.16 2.25 -19.85
C ILE A 251 -4.58 1.65 -21.14
N PHE A 252 -4.95 0.40 -21.47
CA PHE A 252 -4.50 -0.24 -22.71
C PHE A 252 -5.59 -0.46 -23.75
N GLY A 253 -6.85 -0.11 -23.47
CA GLY A 253 -7.96 -0.33 -24.40
C GLY A 253 -8.26 -1.80 -24.70
N ILE A 254 -7.71 -2.76 -23.95
CA ILE A 254 -7.95 -4.19 -24.20
C ILE A 254 -9.35 -4.56 -23.73
N GLN A 255 -10.33 -4.34 -24.58
CA GLN A 255 -11.64 -4.95 -24.40
C GLN A 255 -11.50 -6.48 -24.40
N ARG A 256 -12.38 -7.15 -23.67
CA ARG A 256 -12.53 -8.62 -23.64
C ARG A 256 -12.54 -9.26 -25.05
N ASP A 257 -13.00 -8.51 -26.05
CA ASP A 257 -13.09 -8.92 -27.46
C ASP A 257 -11.79 -8.69 -28.26
N GLU A 258 -10.90 -7.77 -27.85
CA GLU A 258 -9.57 -7.58 -28.47
C GLU A 258 -8.54 -8.60 -27.98
N MET A 259 -8.68 -9.16 -26.77
CA MET A 259 -7.92 -10.35 -26.35
C MET A 259 -8.20 -11.58 -27.23
N LEU A 260 -9.39 -11.63 -27.85
CA LEU A 260 -9.83 -12.71 -28.74
C LEU A 260 -9.77 -12.32 -30.23
N GLY A 261 -9.33 -11.09 -30.53
CA GLY A 261 -9.53 -10.43 -31.82
C GLY A 261 -8.24 -9.96 -32.49
N GLN A 262 -7.71 -10.84 -33.35
CA GLN A 262 -6.70 -10.65 -34.39
C GLN A 262 -5.25 -10.29 -34.01
N PRO A 263 -4.26 -11.01 -34.59
CA PRO A 263 -2.84 -10.78 -34.33
C PRO A 263 -2.40 -9.45 -34.92
N GLN A 264 -2.07 -8.47 -34.09
CA GLN A 264 -1.27 -7.34 -34.55
C GLN A 264 0.13 -7.84 -34.90
N GLN A 265 0.53 -7.58 -36.14
CA GLN A 265 1.79 -8.04 -36.72
C GLN A 265 2.97 -7.54 -35.88
N PRO A 266 3.80 -8.44 -35.32
CA PRO A 266 4.92 -8.03 -34.49
C PRO A 266 5.91 -7.20 -35.30
N ALA A 267 6.48 -6.16 -34.69
CA ALA A 267 7.79 -5.68 -35.10
C ALA A 267 8.71 -6.90 -35.06
N SER A 268 9.18 -7.34 -36.22
CA SER A 268 9.93 -8.57 -36.36
C SER A 268 11.30 -8.41 -35.68
N LEU A 269 11.40 -8.79 -34.41
CA LEU A 269 12.65 -9.29 -33.83
C LEU A 269 12.93 -10.65 -34.50
N SER A 270 13.35 -10.60 -35.76
CA SER A 270 13.72 -11.78 -36.53
C SER A 270 15.14 -12.18 -36.13
N SER A 271 15.26 -13.05 -35.13
CA SER A 271 16.49 -13.80 -34.89
C SER A 271 16.35 -15.23 -35.45
N THR A 272 17.37 -15.65 -36.21
CA THR A 272 17.47 -16.90 -36.97
C THR A 272 18.01 -18.08 -36.14
N GLN A 273 17.95 -18.00 -34.80
CA GLN A 273 18.46 -19.02 -33.91
C GLN A 273 17.32 -19.57 -33.06
N ALA A 274 17.14 -20.90 -33.08
CA ALA A 274 16.15 -21.52 -32.21
C ALA A 274 16.57 -21.28 -30.75
N LEU A 275 15.71 -20.58 -30.00
CA LEU A 275 15.91 -20.38 -28.57
C LEU A 275 15.91 -21.74 -27.84
N PRO A 276 16.69 -21.90 -26.76
CA PRO A 276 16.65 -23.12 -25.96
C PRO A 276 15.27 -23.32 -25.32
N SER A 277 14.87 -24.57 -25.06
CA SER A 277 13.58 -24.89 -24.43
C SER A 277 13.50 -24.47 -22.96
N ALA A 278 14.64 -24.22 -22.33
CA ALA A 278 14.74 -23.63 -21.01
C ALA A 278 15.94 -22.70 -20.95
N TYR A 279 15.79 -21.57 -20.29
CA TYR A 279 16.84 -20.58 -20.11
C TYR A 279 16.62 -19.85 -18.80
N ASP A 280 17.68 -19.76 -18.01
CA ASP A 280 17.74 -18.94 -16.80
C ASP A 280 18.87 -17.93 -17.00
N TRP A 281 18.51 -16.66 -17.19
CA TRP A 281 19.48 -15.61 -17.42
C TRP A 281 20.42 -15.48 -16.22
N CYS A 282 19.87 -15.54 -15.00
CA CYS A 282 20.64 -15.43 -13.76
C CYS A 282 21.74 -16.48 -13.70
N ALA A 283 21.42 -17.74 -14.02
CA ALA A 283 22.37 -18.85 -13.94
C ALA A 283 23.59 -18.69 -14.86
N GLY A 284 23.43 -17.96 -15.98
CA GLY A 284 24.51 -17.71 -16.95
C GLY A 284 25.33 -16.43 -16.72
N HIS A 285 24.88 -15.53 -15.85
CA HIS A 285 25.34 -14.13 -15.82
C HIS A 285 25.64 -13.62 -14.40
N ASN A 286 26.44 -14.40 -13.64
CA ASN A 286 26.83 -14.13 -12.25
C ASN A 286 25.67 -14.08 -11.23
N GLY A 287 24.54 -14.70 -11.54
CA GLY A 287 23.36 -14.72 -10.67
C GLY A 287 22.53 -13.43 -10.78
N CYS A 288 21.29 -13.50 -10.29
CA CYS A 288 20.45 -12.32 -10.17
C CYS A 288 20.73 -11.56 -8.87
N PRO A 289 20.38 -10.27 -8.80
CA PRO A 289 20.37 -9.53 -7.55
C PRO A 289 19.52 -10.26 -6.49
N PRO A 290 19.80 -10.04 -5.20
CA PRO A 290 18.97 -10.59 -4.12
C PRO A 290 17.50 -10.19 -4.28
N VAL A 291 16.58 -11.07 -3.89
CA VAL A 291 15.15 -10.75 -3.81
C VAL A 291 14.95 -9.67 -2.74
N ARG A 292 14.15 -8.65 -3.07
CA ARG A 292 13.81 -7.51 -2.19
C ARG A 292 12.38 -7.59 -1.66
N ASP A 293 12.05 -6.76 -0.67
CA ASP A 293 10.71 -6.65 -0.09
C ASP A 293 10.22 -5.18 -0.12
N GLN A 294 9.17 -4.91 -0.89
CA GLN A 294 8.55 -3.58 -0.98
C GLN A 294 7.73 -3.19 0.26
N ALA A 295 7.59 -4.10 1.23
CA ALA A 295 6.76 -3.96 2.41
C ALA A 295 5.27 -3.68 2.06
N SER A 296 4.60 -2.85 2.84
CA SER A 296 3.20 -2.41 2.66
C SER A 296 3.02 -1.37 1.56
N CYS A 297 4.09 -0.80 1.02
CA CYS A 297 4.04 0.26 0.03
C CYS A 297 3.77 -0.28 -1.38
N GLY A 298 2.87 0.36 -2.13
CA GLY A 298 2.56 0.07 -3.54
C GLY A 298 3.67 0.44 -4.53
N SER A 299 4.94 0.17 -4.21
CA SER A 299 6.13 0.58 -4.96
C SER A 299 6.69 -0.49 -5.89
N CYS A 300 5.97 -1.60 -6.15
CA CYS A 300 6.43 -2.67 -7.04
C CYS A 300 6.99 -2.18 -8.39
N TRP A 301 6.43 -1.09 -8.92
CA TRP A 301 6.88 -0.43 -10.15
C TRP A 301 8.34 0.08 -10.07
N ALA A 302 8.78 0.54 -8.90
CA ALA A 302 10.15 0.96 -8.66
C ALA A 302 11.10 -0.25 -8.63
N PHE A 303 10.73 -1.31 -7.90
CA PHE A 303 11.50 -2.56 -7.84
C PHE A 303 11.63 -3.23 -9.22
N ALA A 304 10.54 -3.30 -9.99
CA ALA A 304 10.57 -3.84 -11.35
C ALA A 304 11.36 -2.95 -12.33
N THR A 305 11.51 -1.65 -12.03
CA THR A 305 12.37 -0.74 -12.80
C THR A 305 13.85 -1.00 -12.48
N VAL A 306 14.18 -1.18 -11.19
CA VAL A 306 15.54 -1.35 -10.68
C VAL A 306 16.11 -2.74 -10.98
N GLY A 307 15.33 -3.80 -10.78
CA GLY A 307 15.83 -5.18 -10.86
C GLY A 307 16.53 -5.56 -12.17
N PRO A 308 15.96 -5.26 -13.36
CA PRO A 308 16.65 -5.48 -14.64
C PRO A 308 17.97 -4.71 -14.76
N LEU A 309 18.02 -3.47 -14.24
CA LEU A 309 19.21 -2.64 -14.29
C LEU A 309 20.31 -3.19 -13.37
N GLU A 310 19.98 -3.57 -12.15
CA GLU A 310 20.93 -4.22 -11.22
C GLU A 310 21.50 -5.50 -11.81
N ALA A 311 20.64 -6.37 -12.36
CA ALA A 311 21.07 -7.61 -12.98
C ALA A 311 22.08 -7.33 -14.11
N TRP A 312 21.79 -6.32 -14.93
CA TRP A 312 22.65 -5.97 -16.05
C TRP A 312 23.97 -5.31 -15.62
N ILE A 313 23.97 -4.46 -14.58
CA ILE A 313 25.20 -3.90 -13.99
C ILE A 313 26.06 -5.01 -13.41
N LYS A 314 25.47 -5.92 -12.64
CA LYS A 314 26.16 -7.07 -12.05
C LYS A 314 26.87 -7.91 -13.11
N TYR A 315 26.21 -8.16 -14.25
CA TYR A 315 26.78 -8.89 -15.37
C TYR A 315 27.84 -8.10 -16.15
N ARG A 316 27.50 -6.89 -16.60
CA ARG A 316 28.34 -6.12 -17.54
C ARG A 316 29.51 -5.44 -16.85
N ASP A 317 29.27 -4.86 -15.68
CA ASP A 317 30.24 -4.07 -14.93
C ASP A 317 30.98 -4.93 -13.87
N GLU A 318 30.62 -6.22 -13.77
CA GLU A 318 31.16 -7.18 -12.79
C GLU A 318 31.02 -6.71 -11.34
N GLU A 319 29.98 -5.91 -11.07
CA GLU A 319 29.72 -5.33 -9.75
C GLU A 319 28.79 -6.21 -8.92
N GLU A 320 29.38 -7.20 -8.26
CA GLU A 320 28.64 -8.24 -7.53
C GLU A 320 27.76 -7.73 -6.39
N THR A 321 28.11 -6.59 -5.80
CA THR A 321 27.44 -5.98 -4.64
C THR A 321 26.57 -4.80 -5.01
N ILE A 322 26.21 -4.64 -6.28
CA ILE A 322 25.34 -3.54 -6.72
C ILE A 322 24.00 -3.61 -5.98
N ASP A 323 23.57 -2.45 -5.48
CA ASP A 323 22.31 -2.27 -4.75
C ASP A 323 21.81 -0.84 -5.03
N LEU A 324 20.71 -0.73 -5.78
CA LEU A 324 20.18 0.53 -6.27
C LEU A 324 18.93 0.95 -5.48
N ALA A 325 18.78 2.24 -5.22
CA ALA A 325 17.74 2.79 -4.38
C ALA A 325 16.37 2.88 -5.09
N GLU A 326 15.43 2.00 -4.77
CA GLU A 326 14.02 2.18 -5.16
C GLU A 326 13.41 3.43 -4.50
N GLN A 327 13.89 3.82 -3.31
CA GLN A 327 13.42 5.02 -2.62
C GLN A 327 13.67 6.28 -3.44
N TYR A 328 14.72 6.32 -4.26
CA TYR A 328 14.95 7.45 -5.16
C TYR A 328 13.80 7.60 -6.17
N LEU A 329 13.34 6.49 -6.74
CA LEU A 329 12.18 6.50 -7.65
C LEU A 329 10.91 6.90 -6.89
N LEU A 330 10.69 6.34 -5.70
CA LEU A 330 9.53 6.65 -4.86
C LEU A 330 9.46 8.14 -4.48
N SER A 331 10.56 8.71 -3.98
CA SER A 331 10.59 10.07 -3.44
C SER A 331 10.83 11.17 -4.48
N CYS A 332 11.56 10.88 -5.56
CA CYS A 332 12.00 11.90 -6.53
C CYS A 332 11.23 11.88 -7.85
N ASN A 333 10.21 11.02 -8.01
CA ASN A 333 9.39 11.03 -9.22
C ASN A 333 8.58 12.33 -9.35
N THR A 334 8.19 12.65 -10.58
CA THR A 334 7.45 13.89 -10.94
C THR A 334 6.05 13.58 -11.45
N GLU A 335 5.71 12.30 -11.52
CA GLU A 335 4.45 11.75 -11.98
C GLU A 335 3.39 11.71 -10.87
N GLY A 336 3.80 11.91 -9.62
CA GLY A 336 2.93 11.82 -8.44
C GLY A 336 2.70 10.39 -7.98
N TRP A 337 3.51 9.44 -8.47
CA TRP A 337 3.48 8.04 -8.06
C TRP A 337 3.96 7.90 -6.62
N ASN A 338 3.30 7.03 -5.86
CA ASN A 338 3.49 6.92 -4.42
C ASN A 338 3.02 5.55 -3.92
N CYS A 339 2.98 5.32 -2.60
CA CYS A 339 2.59 4.03 -2.04
C CYS A 339 1.10 3.71 -2.21
N SER A 340 0.25 4.74 -2.26
CA SER A 340 -1.22 4.64 -2.30
C SER A 340 -1.77 4.66 -3.72
N ASP A 341 -1.14 5.40 -4.64
CA ASP A 341 -1.55 5.53 -6.04
C ASP A 341 -0.74 4.63 -6.97
N GLY A 342 0.26 3.92 -6.45
CA GLY A 342 1.17 3.09 -7.22
C GLY A 342 1.92 3.90 -8.28
N GLY A 343 2.32 3.24 -9.37
CA GLY A 343 3.07 3.84 -10.45
C GLY A 343 3.23 2.96 -11.69
N TRP A 344 4.11 3.37 -12.59
CA TRP A 344 4.43 2.67 -13.83
C TRP A 344 5.96 2.59 -14.04
N TRP A 345 6.39 2.15 -15.22
CA TRP A 345 7.79 1.99 -15.60
C TRP A 345 8.58 3.29 -15.47
N ALA A 346 9.56 3.31 -14.56
CA ALA A 346 10.32 4.51 -14.21
C ALA A 346 11.72 4.55 -14.85
N HIS A 347 11.97 3.76 -15.90
CA HIS A 347 13.28 3.64 -16.54
C HIS A 347 13.84 4.98 -17.06
N ASP A 348 12.98 5.95 -17.37
CA ASP A 348 13.41 7.30 -17.75
C ASP A 348 14.26 8.00 -16.69
N TYR A 349 14.05 7.71 -15.39
CA TYR A 349 14.88 8.24 -14.30
C TYR A 349 16.33 7.75 -14.35
N HIS A 350 16.56 6.61 -15.00
CA HIS A 350 17.90 6.10 -15.23
C HIS A 350 18.50 6.59 -16.55
N TRP A 351 17.74 7.31 -17.39
CA TRP A 351 18.14 7.73 -18.73
C TRP A 351 18.25 9.25 -18.89
N ASN A 352 17.17 10.00 -18.64
CA ASN A 352 17.12 11.44 -18.94
C ASN A 352 16.25 12.26 -17.98
N LYS A 353 15.51 11.63 -17.06
CA LYS A 353 14.73 12.29 -16.00
C LYS A 353 15.46 12.33 -14.65
N PRO A 354 15.11 13.26 -13.76
CA PRO A 354 14.23 14.42 -14.00
C PRO A 354 14.88 15.44 -14.95
N THR A 355 16.21 15.43 -15.04
CA THR A 355 16.99 16.13 -16.05
C THR A 355 18.18 15.27 -16.47
N PRO A 356 18.80 15.47 -17.64
CA PRO A 356 19.95 14.67 -18.06
C PRO A 356 21.13 14.68 -17.09
N SER A 357 21.31 15.78 -16.34
CA SER A 357 22.35 15.95 -15.31
C SER A 357 22.03 15.29 -13.97
N GLN A 358 20.77 14.94 -13.74
CA GLN A 358 20.27 14.28 -12.52
C GLN A 358 19.71 12.88 -12.81
N ALA A 359 19.94 12.37 -14.02
CA ALA A 359 19.48 11.06 -14.45
C ALA A 359 20.53 10.00 -14.14
N GLY A 360 20.05 8.81 -13.77
CA GLY A 360 20.84 7.65 -13.41
C GLY A 360 20.32 7.02 -12.12
N ALA A 361 20.81 5.84 -11.80
CA ALA A 361 20.45 5.13 -10.57
C ALA A 361 21.26 5.66 -9.38
N VAL A 362 20.59 5.80 -8.24
CA VAL A 362 21.19 6.11 -6.94
C VAL A 362 21.45 4.80 -6.21
N LEU A 363 22.49 4.73 -5.38
CA LEU A 363 22.77 3.53 -4.58
C LEU A 363 21.84 3.45 -3.37
N GLU A 364 21.41 2.25 -3.01
CA GLU A 364 20.61 1.97 -1.80
C GLU A 364 21.33 2.48 -0.54
N SER A 365 22.66 2.38 -0.50
CA SER A 365 23.48 2.94 0.59
C SER A 365 23.44 4.48 0.72
N GLU A 366 23.08 5.20 -0.35
CA GLU A 366 22.91 6.66 -0.34
C GLU A 366 21.48 7.09 -0.03
N PHE A 367 20.49 6.31 -0.44
CA PHE A 367 19.08 6.59 -0.19
C PHE A 367 18.30 5.29 0.11
N PRO A 368 18.39 4.79 1.35
CA PRO A 368 17.78 3.49 1.71
C PRO A 368 16.28 3.47 1.53
N TYR A 369 15.75 2.30 1.19
CA TYR A 369 14.33 2.04 1.09
C TYR A 369 13.64 2.04 2.46
N GLU A 370 12.65 2.93 2.58
CA GLU A 370 11.91 3.15 3.82
C GLU A 370 10.44 2.73 3.71
N ALA A 371 10.00 2.29 2.53
CA ALA A 371 8.59 2.00 2.20
C ALA A 371 7.65 3.17 2.54
N ASP A 372 8.14 4.40 2.39
CA ASP A 372 7.49 5.61 2.88
C ASP A 372 7.63 6.71 1.81
N ASP A 373 6.49 7.15 1.28
CA ASP A 373 6.39 8.18 0.25
C ASP A 373 6.42 9.61 0.81
N THR A 374 6.54 9.76 2.14
CA THR A 374 6.75 11.06 2.78
C THR A 374 8.21 11.46 2.88
N VAL A 375 9.12 10.51 2.66
CA VAL A 375 10.55 10.77 2.69
C VAL A 375 10.89 11.74 1.55
N PRO A 376 11.35 12.96 1.85
CA PRO A 376 11.48 13.99 0.83
C PRO A 376 12.72 13.78 -0.03
N CYS A 377 12.60 14.04 -1.33
CA CYS A 377 13.73 14.18 -2.25
C CYS A 377 14.52 15.48 -1.94
N SER A 378 15.35 15.44 -0.89
CA SER A 378 15.80 16.64 -0.18
C SER A 378 17.23 17.10 -0.51
N ARG A 379 18.02 16.30 -1.22
CA ARG A 379 19.43 16.59 -1.53
C ARG A 379 19.81 16.11 -2.94
N PRO A 380 20.88 16.65 -3.53
CA PRO A 380 21.47 16.04 -4.72
C PRO A 380 22.01 14.65 -4.37
N TYR A 381 21.79 13.68 -5.25
CA TYR A 381 22.29 12.31 -5.14
C TYR A 381 23.39 12.03 -6.16
N THR A 382 24.23 11.05 -5.88
CA THR A 382 25.22 10.56 -6.85
C THR A 382 24.53 9.54 -7.75
N HIS A 383 24.82 9.58 -9.04
CA HIS A 383 24.24 8.68 -10.03
C HIS A 383 25.34 7.86 -10.74
N PRO A 384 25.93 6.84 -10.07
CA PRO A 384 27.06 6.09 -10.61
C PRO A 384 26.73 5.29 -11.87
N HIS A 385 25.47 4.87 -12.04
CA HIS A 385 25.04 4.09 -13.20
C HIS A 385 23.94 4.82 -13.96
N LYS A 386 24.03 4.78 -15.30
CA LYS A 386 23.07 5.42 -16.19
C LYS A 386 22.86 4.56 -17.42
N ILE A 387 21.60 4.39 -17.83
CA ILE A 387 21.29 3.67 -19.06
C ILE A 387 21.41 4.60 -20.28
N ILE A 388 21.75 4.01 -21.43
CA ILE A 388 21.81 4.73 -22.71
C ILE A 388 20.44 4.79 -23.40
N SER A 389 19.58 3.79 -23.14
CA SER A 389 18.23 3.64 -23.69
C SER A 389 17.50 2.52 -22.97
N TRP A 390 16.18 2.51 -23.10
CA TRP A 390 15.30 1.37 -22.80
C TRP A 390 14.17 1.33 -23.85
N ASP A 391 13.49 0.20 -23.97
CA ASP A 391 12.36 0.06 -24.89
C ASP A 391 11.35 -0.99 -24.37
N TYR A 392 10.14 -0.98 -24.92
CA TYR A 392 9.13 -2.00 -24.68
C TYR A 392 9.40 -3.22 -25.57
N VAL A 393 9.19 -4.42 -25.02
CA VAL A 393 9.07 -5.61 -25.86
C VAL A 393 7.80 -5.47 -26.69
N GLY A 394 7.93 -5.26 -28.00
CA GLY A 394 6.78 -5.00 -28.87
C GLY A 394 6.23 -3.58 -28.72
N SER A 395 5.19 -3.41 -27.91
CA SER A 395 4.43 -2.16 -27.79
C SER A 395 4.23 -1.80 -26.33
N SER A 396 4.11 -0.50 -26.04
CA SER A 396 3.77 -0.01 -24.70
C SER A 396 2.37 -0.41 -24.23
N ARG A 397 1.57 -0.97 -25.14
CA ARG A 397 0.21 -1.49 -24.90
C ARG A 397 0.10 -2.93 -25.38
N GLY A 398 -0.60 -3.76 -24.62
CA GLY A 398 -0.84 -5.16 -24.99
C GLY A 398 0.19 -6.14 -24.41
N ILE A 399 -0.03 -7.41 -24.71
CA ILE A 399 0.82 -8.52 -24.26
C ILE A 399 1.62 -9.00 -25.47
N PRO A 400 2.96 -8.86 -25.46
CA PRO A 400 3.80 -9.38 -26.54
C PRO A 400 3.69 -10.91 -26.65
N SER A 401 4.07 -11.47 -27.80
CA SER A 401 4.11 -12.94 -27.92
C SER A 401 5.14 -13.53 -26.95
N VAL A 402 4.88 -14.76 -26.50
CA VAL A 402 5.82 -15.51 -25.65
C VAL A 402 7.21 -15.57 -26.30
N ASP A 403 7.29 -15.80 -27.60
CA ASP A 403 8.55 -15.84 -28.34
C ASP A 403 9.29 -14.50 -28.32
N ALA A 404 8.58 -13.37 -28.43
CA ALA A 404 9.19 -12.04 -28.35
C ALA A 404 9.73 -11.76 -26.94
N ILE A 405 9.01 -12.18 -25.89
CA ILE A 405 9.46 -12.06 -24.50
C ILE A 405 10.72 -12.92 -24.28
N LYS A 406 10.72 -14.18 -24.73
CA LYS A 406 11.90 -15.06 -24.62
C LYS A 406 13.09 -14.50 -25.38
N GLN A 407 12.89 -14.00 -26.60
CA GLN A 407 13.95 -13.38 -27.38
C GLN A 407 14.53 -12.15 -26.67
N ALA A 408 13.67 -11.28 -26.12
CA ALA A 408 14.12 -10.12 -25.36
C ALA A 408 14.94 -10.51 -24.13
N ILE A 409 14.50 -11.52 -23.37
CA ILE A 409 15.25 -12.04 -22.21
C ILE A 409 16.62 -12.60 -22.64
N TYR A 410 16.65 -13.31 -23.77
CA TYR A 410 17.88 -13.90 -24.30
C TYR A 410 18.89 -12.84 -24.75
N ASP A 411 18.43 -11.82 -25.49
CA ASP A 411 19.31 -10.82 -26.11
C ASP A 411 19.68 -9.67 -25.16
N HIS A 412 18.80 -9.33 -24.23
CA HIS A 412 18.91 -8.09 -23.43
C HIS A 412 18.90 -8.32 -21.92
N GLY A 413 18.60 -9.53 -21.47
CA GLY A 413 18.52 -9.86 -20.04
C GLY A 413 17.14 -9.65 -19.43
N PRO A 414 17.03 -9.62 -18.09
CA PRO A 414 15.75 -9.65 -17.41
C PRO A 414 14.80 -8.54 -17.87
N VAL A 415 13.50 -8.85 -17.94
CA VAL A 415 12.48 -7.95 -18.49
C VAL A 415 11.47 -7.60 -17.40
N ALA A 416 11.24 -6.30 -17.19
CA ALA A 416 10.15 -5.82 -16.34
C ALA A 416 8.80 -6.20 -16.99
N ALA A 417 7.88 -6.76 -16.20
CA ALA A 417 6.57 -7.18 -16.66
C ALA A 417 5.50 -6.88 -15.62
N ALA A 418 4.25 -6.81 -16.05
CA ALA A 418 3.12 -6.64 -15.15
C ALA A 418 2.22 -7.88 -15.15
N ILE A 419 1.75 -8.26 -13.97
CA ILE A 419 0.81 -9.35 -13.76
C ILE A 419 -0.37 -8.86 -12.92
N CYS A 420 -1.38 -9.70 -12.77
CA CYS A 420 -2.28 -9.56 -11.63
C CYS A 420 -1.83 -10.45 -10.48
N ALA A 421 -1.67 -9.84 -9.32
CA ALA A 421 -1.60 -10.50 -8.03
C ALA A 421 -2.99 -10.46 -7.37
N GLY A 422 -3.52 -11.64 -7.05
CA GLY A 422 -4.70 -11.81 -6.20
C GLY A 422 -4.39 -12.77 -5.05
N SER A 423 -5.43 -13.28 -4.39
CA SER A 423 -5.28 -14.19 -3.25
C SER A 423 -4.57 -15.50 -3.61
N ALA A 424 -4.73 -16.04 -4.82
CA ALA A 424 -4.01 -17.24 -5.24
C ALA A 424 -2.52 -16.96 -5.41
N PHE A 425 -2.13 -15.80 -5.99
CA PHE A 425 -0.74 -15.38 -6.08
C PHE A 425 -0.10 -15.23 -4.70
N GLN A 426 -0.82 -14.65 -3.75
CA GLN A 426 -0.35 -14.53 -2.36
C GLN A 426 -0.11 -15.87 -1.66
N ASN A 427 -0.89 -16.89 -2.00
CA ASN A 427 -0.78 -18.22 -1.44
C ASN A 427 0.12 -19.15 -2.27
N TYR A 428 0.76 -18.63 -3.32
CA TYR A 428 1.70 -19.41 -4.12
C TYR A 428 2.96 -19.72 -3.30
N ASN A 429 3.32 -21.00 -3.23
CA ASN A 429 4.49 -21.48 -2.48
C ASN A 429 5.51 -22.21 -3.38
N SER A 430 5.05 -22.95 -4.38
CA SER A 430 5.92 -23.67 -5.33
C SER A 430 5.15 -24.19 -6.55
N GLY A 431 5.89 -24.59 -7.59
CA GLY A 431 5.33 -25.19 -8.80
C GLY A 431 5.08 -24.19 -9.92
N ILE A 432 4.18 -24.53 -10.85
CA ILE A 432 3.78 -23.60 -11.92
C ILE A 432 2.52 -22.88 -11.46
N PHE A 433 2.63 -21.59 -11.21
CA PHE A 433 1.48 -20.76 -10.87
C PHE A 433 0.55 -20.61 -12.08
N LYS A 434 -0.73 -20.98 -11.91
CA LYS A 434 -1.78 -20.80 -12.91
C LYS A 434 -3.10 -20.51 -12.21
N THR A 435 -3.72 -19.40 -12.58
CA THR A 435 -4.95 -18.94 -11.96
C THR A 435 -5.86 -18.30 -12.99
N GLY A 436 -7.17 -18.29 -12.69
CA GLY A 436 -8.16 -17.45 -13.39
C GLY A 436 -8.53 -16.20 -12.59
N GLU A 437 -7.88 -15.98 -11.45
CA GLU A 437 -8.09 -14.77 -10.66
C GLU A 437 -7.72 -13.53 -11.47
N CYS A 438 -8.38 -12.41 -11.16
CA CYS A 438 -8.19 -11.13 -11.83
C CYS A 438 -8.50 -11.03 -13.33
N TRP A 439 -9.13 -12.04 -13.95
CA TRP A 439 -9.56 -11.92 -15.36
C TRP A 439 -10.36 -10.64 -15.65
N GLN A 440 -11.00 -10.06 -14.63
CA GLN A 440 -11.86 -8.87 -14.72
C GLN A 440 -11.24 -7.62 -14.07
N SER A 441 -10.15 -7.75 -13.32
CA SER A 441 -9.63 -6.69 -12.44
C SER A 441 -8.40 -5.98 -13.00
N GLY A 442 -7.79 -6.50 -14.08
CA GLY A 442 -6.60 -5.92 -14.71
C GLY A 442 -5.29 -6.25 -13.98
N ILE A 443 -4.16 -5.80 -14.53
CA ILE A 443 -2.83 -5.93 -13.91
C ILE A 443 -2.67 -4.93 -12.75
N ASN A 444 -2.04 -5.36 -11.66
CA ASN A 444 -1.80 -4.53 -10.47
C ASN A 444 -0.40 -4.66 -9.88
N HIS A 445 0.45 -5.53 -10.41
CA HIS A 445 1.74 -5.83 -9.79
C HIS A 445 2.84 -5.92 -10.85
N ALA A 446 3.97 -5.27 -10.58
CA ALA A 446 5.15 -5.29 -11.42
C ALA A 446 6.14 -6.34 -10.92
N ILE A 447 6.68 -7.14 -11.83
CA ILE A 447 7.64 -8.22 -11.57
C ILE A 447 8.80 -8.15 -12.57
N VAL A 448 9.82 -8.97 -12.36
CA VAL A 448 10.93 -9.15 -13.29
C VAL A 448 10.93 -10.59 -13.80
N LEU A 449 10.85 -10.76 -15.12
CA LEU A 449 11.02 -12.04 -15.79
C LEU A 449 12.50 -12.29 -16.05
N VAL A 450 13.01 -13.43 -15.56
CA VAL A 450 14.45 -13.77 -15.62
C VAL A 450 14.76 -14.96 -16.52
N GLY A 451 13.76 -15.63 -17.06
CA GLY A 451 13.94 -16.87 -17.81
C GLY A 451 12.64 -17.57 -18.19
N TRP A 452 12.75 -18.77 -18.73
CA TRP A 452 11.62 -19.63 -19.10
C TRP A 452 11.99 -21.12 -19.04
N ASN A 453 10.94 -21.95 -19.03
CA ASN A 453 11.03 -23.39 -19.23
C ASN A 453 9.74 -23.89 -19.92
N ASP A 454 9.89 -24.56 -21.06
CA ASP A 454 8.79 -25.07 -21.90
C ASP A 454 8.34 -26.49 -21.55
N ALA A 455 9.03 -27.15 -20.61
CA ALA A 455 8.79 -28.55 -20.24
C ALA A 455 7.49 -28.77 -19.45
#